data_AF-A0A2P6QVE2-F1
#
_entry.id   AF-A0A2P6QVE2-F1
#
_cell.length_a   1.000
_cell.length_b   1.000
_cell.length_c   1.000
_cell.angle_alpha   90.00
_cell.angle_beta   90.00
_cell.angle_gamma   90.00
#
_symmetry.space_group_name_H-M   'P 1'
#
loop_
_entity.id
_entity.type
_entity.pdbx_description
1 polymer ?
#
loop_
_entity_poly.entity_id
_entity_poly.type
_entity_poly.pdbx_seq_one_letter_code
_entity_poly.pdbx_strand_id
1 'polypeptide(L)'
;MQNCKSNKIDLALEMWHEMKSKGIKMDVTAYSAIIDGFCKRRDMKSARELFSELLEVGLSPNTGVYTSMICGFRNVNDMEAAIDLHKKMITEGIPCDVKTYTALINGLLRKGDLQSASDLYSKMLSKGITPDINTYTVLINGLCCKRQLEKARKTLEYMNRRRMTARVHIYTALIVGHFKEGNLQESFRLHDEMLDKGLVPDDITCDILINGKFKGISALPRTS
;
A
#
# COMPACT_ATOMS: atom_id res chain seq x y z
N MET A 1 -14.81 -10.57 -10.05
CA MET A 1 -14.99 -9.12 -9.81
C MET A 1 -13.93 -8.21 -10.47
N GLN A 2 -12.92 -8.72 -11.19
CA GLN A 2 -11.89 -7.89 -11.86
C GLN A 2 -12.36 -7.23 -13.17
N ASN A 3 -13.40 -7.76 -13.83
CA ASN A 3 -13.83 -7.30 -15.16
C ASN A 3 -14.56 -5.93 -15.15
N CYS A 4 -15.30 -5.61 -14.08
CA CYS A 4 -16.03 -4.33 -13.97
C CYS A 4 -15.12 -3.10 -13.81
N LYS A 5 -13.90 -3.28 -13.26
CA LYS A 5 -12.95 -2.16 -13.09
C LYS A 5 -12.20 -1.85 -14.38
N SER A 6 -11.91 -2.85 -15.21
CA SER A 6 -11.34 -2.62 -16.54
C SER A 6 -12.30 -1.82 -17.40
N ASN A 7 -13.56 -2.28 -17.48
CA ASN A 7 -14.61 -1.70 -18.31
C ASN A 7 -14.90 -0.22 -17.99
N LYS A 8 -14.81 0.18 -16.71
CA LYS A 8 -15.00 1.59 -16.30
C LYS A 8 -13.85 2.51 -16.74
N ILE A 9 -12.63 1.98 -16.86
CA ILE A 9 -11.48 2.79 -17.27
C ILE A 9 -11.42 2.88 -18.80
N ASP A 10 -11.78 1.81 -19.52
CA ASP A 10 -11.91 1.86 -20.99
C ASP A 10 -12.97 2.89 -21.41
N LEU A 11 -14.11 2.90 -20.71
CA LEU A 11 -15.14 3.92 -20.90
C LEU A 11 -14.62 5.34 -20.60
N ALA A 12 -13.82 5.53 -19.54
CA ALA A 12 -13.25 6.83 -19.22
C ALA A 12 -12.26 7.34 -20.29
N LEU A 13 -11.58 6.43 -21.00
CA LEU A 13 -10.68 6.75 -22.12
C LEU A 13 -11.45 7.12 -23.38
N GLU A 14 -12.50 6.36 -23.71
CA GLU A 14 -13.39 6.70 -24.82
C GLU A 14 -14.05 8.07 -24.58
N MET A 15 -14.57 8.30 -23.38
CA MET A 15 -15.12 9.59 -22.96
C MET A 15 -14.08 10.71 -23.05
N TRP A 16 -12.82 10.46 -22.70
CA TRP A 16 -11.75 11.45 -22.83
C TRP A 16 -11.47 11.82 -24.29
N HIS A 17 -11.31 10.83 -25.16
CA HIS A 17 -11.11 11.06 -26.59
C HIS A 17 -12.30 11.80 -27.21
N GLU A 18 -13.52 11.48 -26.80
CA GLU A 18 -14.75 12.17 -27.23
C GLU A 18 -14.83 13.60 -26.71
N MET A 19 -14.51 13.85 -25.43
CA MET A 19 -14.46 15.20 -24.88
C MET A 19 -13.42 16.06 -25.61
N LYS A 20 -12.24 15.48 -25.91
CA LYS A 20 -11.18 16.15 -26.65
C LYS A 20 -11.59 16.46 -28.10
N SER A 21 -12.24 15.51 -28.79
CA SER A 21 -12.69 15.71 -30.18
C SER A 21 -13.84 16.72 -30.29
N LYS A 22 -14.68 16.81 -29.26
CA LYS A 22 -15.78 17.79 -29.17
C LYS A 22 -15.35 19.15 -28.61
N GLY A 23 -14.07 19.33 -28.26
CA GLY A 23 -13.56 20.57 -27.68
C GLY A 23 -14.18 20.92 -26.32
N ILE A 24 -14.67 19.92 -25.58
CA ILE A 24 -15.29 20.12 -24.28
C ILE A 24 -14.19 20.43 -23.26
N LYS A 25 -14.28 21.60 -22.62
CA LYS A 25 -13.35 22.00 -21.57
C LYS A 25 -13.58 21.16 -20.32
N MET A 26 -12.62 20.29 -20.01
CA MET A 26 -12.63 19.48 -18.80
C MET A 26 -12.30 20.32 -17.56
N ASP A 27 -12.90 19.93 -16.43
CA ASP A 27 -12.54 20.47 -15.13
C ASP A 27 -11.48 19.59 -14.42
N VAL A 28 -10.95 20.06 -13.29
CA VAL A 28 -9.94 19.34 -12.50
C VAL A 28 -10.44 17.96 -12.04
N THR A 29 -11.75 17.79 -11.84
CA THR A 29 -12.35 16.53 -11.38
C THR A 29 -12.27 15.47 -12.47
N ALA A 30 -12.60 15.84 -13.72
CA ALA A 30 -12.51 14.96 -14.87
C ALA A 30 -11.05 14.53 -15.12
N TYR A 31 -10.11 15.48 -15.12
CA TYR A 31 -8.68 15.15 -15.22
C TYR A 31 -8.24 14.22 -14.08
N SER A 32 -8.63 14.49 -12.84
CA SER A 32 -8.28 13.65 -11.69
C SER A 32 -8.76 12.20 -11.86
N ALA A 33 -9.96 11.98 -12.40
CA ALA A 33 -10.51 10.64 -12.61
C ALA A 33 -9.73 9.86 -13.68
N ILE A 34 -9.40 10.52 -14.81
CA ILE A 34 -8.68 9.88 -15.91
C ILE A 34 -7.22 9.60 -15.54
N ILE A 35 -6.54 10.57 -14.91
CA ILE A 35 -5.17 10.39 -14.38
C ILE A 35 -5.13 9.22 -13.40
N ASP A 36 -6.09 9.13 -12.47
CA ASP A 36 -6.19 8.01 -11.54
C ASP A 36 -6.39 6.67 -12.25
N GLY A 37 -7.19 6.65 -13.32
CA GLY A 37 -7.37 5.49 -14.20
C GLY A 37 -6.06 5.01 -14.82
N PHE A 38 -5.29 5.92 -15.43
CA PHE A 38 -3.97 5.61 -16.01
C PHE A 38 -2.95 5.16 -14.95
N CYS A 39 -2.87 5.85 -13.81
CA CYS A 39 -1.99 5.46 -12.70
C CYS A 39 -2.30 4.04 -12.16
N LYS A 40 -3.58 3.66 -12.11
CA LYS A 40 -4.01 2.30 -11.72
C LYS A 40 -3.63 1.24 -12.76
N ARG A 41 -3.61 1.60 -14.04
CA ARG A 41 -3.13 0.76 -15.15
C ARG A 41 -1.61 0.77 -15.32
N ARG A 42 -0.90 1.55 -14.50
CA ARG A 42 0.56 1.77 -14.58
C ARG A 42 1.01 2.45 -15.87
N ASP A 43 0.10 3.06 -16.61
CA ASP A 43 0.43 3.88 -17.77
C ASP A 43 0.81 5.29 -17.29
N MET A 44 2.02 5.40 -16.75
CA MET A 44 2.52 6.67 -16.25
C MET A 44 2.91 7.64 -17.36
N LYS A 45 2.99 7.20 -18.62
CA LYS A 45 3.24 8.08 -19.76
C LYS A 45 2.00 8.96 -19.99
N SER A 46 0.85 8.34 -20.23
CA SER A 46 -0.41 9.05 -20.43
C SER A 46 -0.83 9.86 -19.20
N ALA A 47 -0.58 9.34 -18.00
CA ALA A 47 -0.85 10.08 -16.75
C ALA A 47 -0.02 11.37 -16.64
N ARG A 48 1.28 11.33 -17.03
CA ARG A 48 2.14 12.53 -17.05
C ARG A 48 1.70 13.52 -18.12
N GLU A 49 1.35 13.04 -19.32
CA GLU A 49 0.85 13.89 -20.40
C GLU A 49 -0.40 14.67 -19.96
N LEU A 50 -1.37 14.00 -19.33
CA LEU A 50 -2.57 14.66 -18.80
C LEU A 50 -2.29 15.58 -17.61
N PHE A 51 -1.33 15.25 -16.76
CA PHE A 51 -0.92 16.13 -15.68
C PHE A 51 -0.30 17.43 -16.22
N SER A 52 0.51 17.34 -17.27
CA SER A 52 1.06 18.52 -17.96
C SER A 52 -0.04 19.32 -18.66
N GLU A 53 -0.94 18.64 -19.39
CA GLU A 53 -2.07 19.28 -20.09
C GLU A 53 -2.94 20.06 -19.09
N LEU A 54 -3.25 19.48 -17.92
CA LEU A 54 -4.00 20.14 -16.84
C LEU A 54 -3.36 21.48 -16.43
N LEU A 55 -2.02 21.54 -16.33
CA LEU A 55 -1.29 22.76 -15.99
C LEU A 55 -1.29 23.77 -17.15
N GLU A 56 -1.13 23.30 -18.39
CA GLU A 56 -1.13 24.13 -19.60
C GLU A 56 -2.47 24.83 -19.83
N VAL A 57 -3.58 24.16 -19.52
CA VAL A 57 -4.93 24.77 -19.59
C VAL A 57 -5.24 25.70 -18.41
N GLY A 58 -4.27 25.92 -17.52
CA GLY A 58 -4.37 26.85 -16.39
C GLY A 58 -5.16 26.32 -15.19
N LEU A 59 -5.40 25.01 -15.11
CA LEU A 59 -6.04 24.40 -13.95
C LEU A 59 -5.00 24.05 -12.88
N SER A 60 -5.38 24.20 -11.61
CA SER A 60 -4.54 23.80 -10.49
C SER A 60 -4.84 22.35 -10.08
N PRO A 61 -3.83 21.45 -10.01
CA PRO A 61 -4.05 20.10 -9.54
C PRO A 61 -4.49 20.13 -8.07
N ASN A 62 -5.43 19.26 -7.71
CA ASN A 62 -5.88 19.12 -6.32
C ASN A 62 -5.16 17.94 -5.61
N THR A 63 -5.48 17.71 -4.33
CA THR A 63 -4.96 16.59 -3.55
C THR A 63 -5.17 15.24 -4.26
N GLY A 64 -6.31 15.04 -4.91
CA GLY A 64 -6.63 13.81 -5.64
C GLY A 64 -5.64 13.53 -6.78
N VAL A 65 -5.40 14.52 -7.64
CA VAL A 65 -4.46 14.41 -8.76
C VAL A 65 -3.05 14.05 -8.28
N TYR A 66 -2.55 14.80 -7.29
CA TYR A 66 -1.23 14.55 -6.69
C TYR A 66 -1.13 13.16 -6.06
N THR A 67 -2.14 12.76 -5.29
CA THR A 67 -2.19 11.45 -4.63
C THR A 67 -2.17 10.31 -5.66
N SER A 68 -2.95 10.43 -6.74
CA SER A 68 -2.99 9.43 -7.82
C SER A 68 -1.67 9.31 -8.53
N MET A 69 -1.02 10.43 -8.89
CA MET A 69 0.31 10.43 -9.52
C MET A 69 1.39 9.82 -8.61
N ILE A 70 1.42 10.17 -7.32
CA ILE A 70 2.35 9.58 -6.33
C ILE A 70 2.11 8.07 -6.19
N CYS A 71 0.85 7.63 -6.13
CA CYS A 71 0.50 6.21 -6.11
C CYS A 71 0.94 5.50 -7.38
N GLY A 72 0.77 6.14 -8.54
CA GLY A 72 1.19 5.64 -9.84
C GLY A 72 2.70 5.43 -9.91
N PHE A 73 3.49 6.43 -9.51
CA PHE A 73 4.94 6.34 -9.42
C PHE A 73 5.40 5.22 -8.48
N ARG A 74 4.78 5.10 -7.30
CA ARG A 74 5.02 3.96 -6.40
C ARG A 74 4.79 2.63 -7.10
N ASN A 75 3.71 2.50 -7.89
CA ASN A 75 3.35 1.24 -8.56
C ASN A 75 4.36 0.83 -9.64
N VAL A 76 5.01 1.79 -10.28
CA VAL A 76 6.11 1.55 -11.25
C VAL A 76 7.50 1.63 -10.62
N ASN A 77 7.57 1.68 -9.28
CA ASN A 77 8.81 1.74 -8.48
C ASN A 77 9.68 2.99 -8.71
N ASP A 78 9.13 4.04 -9.31
CA ASP A 78 9.79 5.34 -9.53
C ASP A 78 9.62 6.25 -8.30
N MET A 79 10.29 5.88 -7.19
CA MET A 79 10.14 6.63 -5.94
C MET A 79 10.83 8.00 -5.97
N GLU A 80 11.74 8.24 -6.90
CA GLU A 80 12.37 9.55 -7.08
C GLU A 80 11.31 10.55 -7.56
N ALA A 81 10.60 10.23 -8.64
CA ALA A 81 9.49 11.05 -9.12
C ALA A 81 8.36 11.18 -8.08
N ALA A 82 8.07 10.12 -7.31
CA ALA A 82 7.07 10.18 -6.25
C ALA A 82 7.44 11.18 -5.14
N ILE A 83 8.71 11.19 -4.71
CA ILE A 83 9.21 12.08 -3.66
C ILE A 83 9.27 13.52 -4.15
N ASP A 84 9.73 13.74 -5.39
CA ASP A 84 9.78 15.09 -5.96
C ASP A 84 8.39 15.67 -6.17
N LEU A 85 7.43 14.86 -6.62
CA LEU A 85 6.06 15.29 -6.74
C LEU A 85 5.44 15.59 -5.36
N HIS A 86 5.79 14.85 -4.31
CA HIS A 86 5.39 15.16 -2.94
C HIS A 86 6.01 16.47 -2.42
N LYS A 87 7.27 16.76 -2.74
CA LYS A 87 7.88 18.07 -2.43
C LYS A 87 7.13 19.19 -3.13
N LYS A 88 6.82 19.02 -4.43
CA LYS A 88 6.05 19.99 -5.22
C LYS A 88 4.66 20.24 -4.62
N MET A 89 3.96 19.16 -4.23
CA MET A 89 2.66 19.24 -3.55
C MET A 89 2.73 20.08 -2.27
N ILE A 90 3.78 19.92 -1.46
CA ILE A 90 4.00 20.72 -0.26
C ILE A 90 4.30 22.19 -0.59
N THR A 91 5.16 22.45 -1.58
CA THR A 91 5.51 23.83 -1.97
C THR A 91 4.32 24.61 -2.54
N GLU A 92 3.39 23.91 -3.19
CA GLU A 92 2.13 24.49 -3.69
C GLU A 92 1.06 24.62 -2.59
N GLY A 93 1.36 24.24 -1.34
CA GLY A 93 0.43 24.35 -0.22
C GLY A 93 -0.73 23.35 -0.28
N ILE A 94 -0.64 22.31 -1.11
CA ILE A 94 -1.70 21.32 -1.29
C ILE A 94 -1.60 20.27 -0.16
N PRO A 95 -2.68 20.02 0.60
CA PRO A 95 -2.62 19.14 1.75
C PRO A 95 -2.50 17.67 1.32
N CYS A 96 -1.52 16.96 1.91
CA CYS A 96 -1.38 15.52 1.76
C CYS A 96 -2.43 14.77 2.59
N ASP A 97 -2.97 13.69 2.03
CA ASP A 97 -3.92 12.83 2.73
C ASP A 97 -3.26 11.52 3.22
N VAL A 98 -4.05 10.67 3.89
CA VAL A 98 -3.59 9.35 4.37
C VAL A 98 -3.05 8.46 3.24
N LYS A 99 -3.61 8.56 2.03
CA LYS A 99 -3.20 7.75 0.87
C LYS A 99 -1.83 8.19 0.37
N THR A 100 -1.58 9.50 0.31
CA THR A 100 -0.30 10.10 -0.07
C THR A 100 0.82 9.56 0.82
N TYR A 101 0.66 9.70 2.15
CA TYR A 101 1.62 9.19 3.12
C TYR A 101 1.80 7.67 3.02
N THR A 102 0.70 6.92 2.95
CA THR A 102 0.76 5.45 2.85
C THR A 102 1.48 4.98 1.59
N ALA A 103 1.31 5.67 0.46
CA ALA A 103 2.01 5.35 -0.79
C ALA A 103 3.52 5.58 -0.66
N LEU A 104 3.94 6.74 -0.14
CA LEU A 104 5.34 7.08 0.07
C LEU A 104 6.03 6.13 1.05
N ILE A 105 5.40 5.87 2.21
CA ILE A 105 5.89 4.92 3.22
C ILE A 105 6.08 3.53 2.61
N ASN A 106 5.09 3.03 1.85
CA ASN A 106 5.21 1.71 1.21
C ASN A 106 6.38 1.66 0.22
N GLY A 107 6.53 2.69 -0.61
CA GLY A 107 7.63 2.79 -1.55
C GLY A 107 9.00 2.77 -0.89
N LEU A 108 9.17 3.53 0.19
CA LEU A 108 10.42 3.56 0.97
C LEU A 108 10.72 2.22 1.65
N LEU A 109 9.71 1.58 2.26
CA LEU A 109 9.86 0.26 2.86
C LEU A 109 10.28 -0.81 1.84
N ARG A 110 9.74 -0.74 0.62
CA ARG A 110 10.13 -1.63 -0.49
C ARG A 110 11.56 -1.41 -0.96
N LYS A 111 12.01 -0.15 -1.02
CA LYS A 111 13.44 0.19 -1.26
C LYS A 111 14.33 -0.17 -0.07
N GLY A 112 13.74 -0.40 1.09
CA GLY A 112 14.42 -0.76 2.32
C GLY A 112 14.91 0.40 3.16
N ASP A 113 14.48 1.62 2.82
CA ASP A 113 14.74 2.82 3.60
C ASP A 113 13.74 2.91 4.76
N LEU A 114 14.07 2.19 5.84
CA LEU A 114 13.26 2.13 7.06
C LEU A 114 13.24 3.46 7.81
N GLN A 115 14.34 4.21 7.76
CA GLN A 115 14.46 5.46 8.51
C GLN A 115 13.53 6.52 7.92
N SER A 116 13.63 6.77 6.61
CA SER A 116 12.74 7.74 5.93
C SER A 116 11.27 7.33 6.02
N ALA A 117 10.97 6.02 5.97
CA ALA A 117 9.61 5.52 6.16
C ALA A 117 9.07 5.83 7.58
N SER A 118 9.90 5.65 8.61
CA SER A 118 9.56 5.99 9.99
C SER A 118 9.37 7.50 10.19
N ASP A 119 10.22 8.31 9.55
CA ASP A 119 10.14 9.77 9.61
C ASP A 119 8.85 10.28 8.94
N LEU A 120 8.48 9.73 7.78
CA LEU A 120 7.21 10.05 7.13
C LEU A 120 6.00 9.62 7.96
N TYR A 121 6.04 8.45 8.60
CA TYR A 121 4.99 8.01 9.51
C TYR A 121 4.85 8.96 10.71
N SER A 122 5.96 9.37 11.31
CA SER A 122 5.96 10.33 12.42
C SER A 122 5.43 11.70 11.99
N LYS A 123 5.80 12.15 10.78
CA LYS A 123 5.29 13.40 10.18
C LYS A 123 3.79 13.34 9.87
N MET A 124 3.29 12.18 9.45
CA MET A 124 1.85 11.96 9.26
C MET A 124 1.08 12.15 10.58
N LEU A 125 1.59 11.57 11.67
CA LEU A 125 1.00 11.72 13.01
C LEU A 125 1.07 13.15 13.55
N SER A 126 2.20 13.84 13.38
CA SER A 126 2.37 15.22 13.86
C SER A 126 1.46 16.22 13.12
N LYS A 127 1.04 15.89 11.90
CA LYS A 127 0.02 16.64 11.15
C LYS A 127 -1.42 16.27 11.51
N GLY A 128 -1.63 15.39 12.50
CA GLY A 128 -2.96 14.93 12.90
C GLY A 128 -3.63 13.98 11.90
N ILE A 129 -2.90 13.47 10.90
CA ILE A 129 -3.44 12.54 9.91
C ILE A 129 -3.45 11.15 10.53
N THR A 130 -4.64 10.59 10.71
CA THR A 130 -4.81 9.28 11.33
C THR A 130 -4.49 8.14 10.36
N PRO A 131 -3.57 7.21 10.71
CA PRO A 131 -3.30 6.02 9.92
C PRO A 131 -4.53 5.11 9.76
N ASP A 132 -4.73 4.58 8.56
CA ASP A 132 -5.80 3.64 8.24
C ASP A 132 -5.29 2.18 8.24
N ILE A 133 -6.19 1.24 7.97
CA ILE A 133 -5.87 -0.20 7.90
C ILE A 133 -4.78 -0.46 6.83
N ASN A 134 -4.78 0.29 5.74
CA ASN A 134 -3.79 0.14 4.67
C ASN A 134 -2.42 0.65 5.13
N THR A 135 -2.36 1.74 5.90
CA THR A 135 -1.11 2.24 6.49
C THR A 135 -0.49 1.18 7.41
N TYR A 136 -1.26 0.60 8.34
CA TYR A 136 -0.74 -0.44 9.23
C TYR A 136 -0.33 -1.71 8.50
N THR A 137 -1.11 -2.11 7.49
CA THR A 137 -0.75 -3.22 6.60
C THR A 137 0.63 -3.01 5.97
N VAL A 138 0.86 -1.81 5.42
CA VAL A 138 2.12 -1.45 4.76
C VAL A 138 3.29 -1.50 5.75
N LEU A 139 3.10 -0.93 6.95
CA LEU A 139 4.12 -0.91 8.00
C LEU A 139 4.48 -2.33 8.45
N ILE A 140 3.49 -3.16 8.78
CA ILE A 140 3.71 -4.54 9.25
C ILE A 140 4.43 -5.35 8.18
N ASN A 141 3.95 -5.32 6.93
CA ASN A 141 4.60 -6.02 5.82
C ASN A 141 6.05 -5.57 5.62
N GLY A 142 6.31 -4.26 5.65
CA GLY A 142 7.66 -3.73 5.51
C GLY A 142 8.59 -4.14 6.66
N LEU A 143 8.10 -4.10 7.90
CA LEU A 143 8.85 -4.52 9.10
C LEU A 143 9.15 -6.03 9.06
N CYS A 144 8.20 -6.87 8.64
CA CYS A 144 8.41 -8.30 8.44
C CYS A 144 9.48 -8.59 7.39
N CYS A 145 9.42 -7.92 6.24
CA CYS A 145 10.43 -8.05 5.18
C CYS A 145 11.84 -7.62 5.63
N LYS A 146 11.94 -6.79 6.67
CA LYS A 146 13.20 -6.31 7.24
C LYS A 146 13.57 -6.97 8.56
N ARG A 147 12.95 -8.11 8.89
CA ARG A 147 13.26 -8.90 10.11
C ARG A 147 13.07 -8.12 11.41
N GLN A 148 12.20 -7.10 11.41
CA GLN A 148 11.83 -6.36 12.62
C GLN A 148 10.50 -6.89 13.19
N LEU A 149 10.42 -8.20 13.40
CA LEU A 149 9.18 -8.90 13.77
C LEU A 149 8.58 -8.39 15.09
N GLU A 150 9.43 -8.06 16.06
CA GLU A 150 9.00 -7.47 17.34
C GLU A 150 8.25 -6.14 17.16
N LYS A 151 8.74 -5.27 16.27
CA LYS A 151 8.06 -4.01 15.96
C LYS A 151 6.80 -4.25 15.15
N ALA A 152 6.81 -5.22 14.25
CA ALA A 152 5.66 -5.61 13.46
C ALA A 152 4.50 -6.10 14.35
N ARG A 153 4.81 -6.94 15.35
CA ARG A 153 3.83 -7.42 16.34
C ARG A 153 3.28 -6.29 17.21
N LYS A 154 4.15 -5.41 17.74
CA LYS A 154 3.69 -4.21 18.48
C LYS A 154 2.76 -3.33 17.64
N THR A 155 3.02 -3.24 16.34
CA THR A 155 2.16 -2.48 15.41
C THR A 155 0.79 -3.17 15.22
N LEU A 156 0.75 -4.50 15.11
CA LEU A 156 -0.50 -5.28 15.08
C LEU A 156 -1.30 -5.11 16.38
N GLU A 157 -0.66 -5.21 17.54
CA GLU A 157 -1.31 -5.01 18.84
C GLU A 157 -1.90 -3.60 18.96
N TYR A 158 -1.15 -2.57 18.53
CA TYR A 158 -1.62 -1.19 18.53
C TYR A 158 -2.85 -1.01 17.60
N MET A 159 -2.81 -1.60 16.40
CA MET A 159 -3.95 -1.61 15.47
C MET A 159 -5.19 -2.27 16.09
N ASN A 160 -5.02 -3.43 16.74
CA ASN A 160 -6.09 -4.15 17.42
C ASN A 160 -6.70 -3.34 18.58
N ARG A 161 -5.88 -2.65 19.38
CA ARG A 161 -6.34 -1.77 20.47
C ARG A 161 -7.20 -0.60 19.97
N ARG A 162 -6.96 -0.14 18.73
CA ARG A 162 -7.79 0.87 18.05
C ARG A 162 -9.05 0.30 17.40
N ARG A 163 -9.39 -0.97 17.68
CA ARG A 163 -10.55 -1.70 17.14
C ARG A 163 -10.55 -1.78 15.61
N MET A 164 -9.37 -1.78 15.00
CA MET A 164 -9.21 -1.97 13.57
C MET A 164 -9.02 -3.45 13.29
N THR A 165 -9.90 -4.04 12.47
CA THR A 165 -9.83 -5.46 12.15
C THR A 165 -8.64 -5.73 11.22
N ALA A 166 -7.63 -6.44 11.73
CA ALA A 166 -6.54 -6.95 10.93
C ALA A 166 -7.09 -7.92 9.87
N ARG A 167 -6.60 -7.81 8.64
CA ARG A 167 -6.98 -8.70 7.54
C ARG A 167 -6.03 -9.89 7.48
N VAL A 168 -6.47 -10.97 6.82
CA VAL A 168 -5.70 -12.19 6.51
C VAL A 168 -4.24 -11.88 6.15
N HIS A 169 -4.01 -10.96 5.22
CA HIS A 169 -2.68 -10.64 4.71
C HIS A 169 -1.69 -10.12 5.76
N ILE A 170 -2.17 -9.51 6.86
CA ILE A 170 -1.32 -9.02 7.95
C ILE A 170 -0.79 -10.20 8.77
N TYR A 171 -1.67 -11.15 9.09
CA TYR A 171 -1.30 -12.38 9.77
C TYR A 171 -0.39 -13.25 8.91
N THR A 172 -0.72 -13.44 7.63
CA THR A 172 0.14 -14.16 6.67
C THR A 172 1.56 -13.61 6.70
N ALA A 173 1.73 -12.28 6.62
CA ALA A 173 3.06 -11.66 6.62
C ALA A 173 3.86 -11.90 7.91
N LEU A 174 3.20 -11.84 9.08
CA LEU A 174 3.84 -12.12 10.37
C LEU A 174 4.19 -13.60 10.53
N ILE A 175 3.26 -14.50 10.19
CA ILE A 175 3.46 -15.96 10.22
C ILE A 175 4.65 -16.34 9.33
N VAL A 176 4.64 -15.90 8.06
CA VAL A 176 5.75 -16.10 7.11
C VAL A 176 7.06 -15.53 7.67
N GLY A 177 7.02 -14.35 8.27
CA GLY A 177 8.17 -13.70 8.88
C GLY A 177 8.79 -14.53 10.01
N HIS A 178 7.99 -14.91 11.01
CA HIS A 178 8.43 -15.74 12.13
C HIS A 178 8.91 -17.12 11.68
N PHE A 179 8.22 -17.74 10.72
CA PHE A 179 8.63 -19.02 10.16
C PHE A 179 10.03 -18.96 9.53
N LYS A 180 10.30 -17.93 8.72
CA LYS A 180 11.61 -17.75 8.06
C LYS A 180 12.76 -17.51 9.04
N GLU A 181 12.46 -17.00 10.23
CA GLU A 181 13.44 -16.82 11.31
C GLU A 181 13.58 -18.05 12.22
N GLY A 182 12.81 -19.12 11.97
CA GLY A 182 12.81 -20.32 12.82
C GLY A 182 11.97 -20.18 14.09
N ASN A 183 11.25 -19.07 14.26
CA ASN A 183 10.38 -18.79 15.40
C ASN A 183 9.03 -19.53 15.24
N LEU A 184 9.08 -20.87 15.16
CA LEU A 184 7.93 -21.72 14.85
C LEU A 184 6.79 -21.56 15.87
N GLN A 185 7.12 -21.44 17.17
CA GLN A 185 6.11 -21.28 18.23
C GLN A 185 5.24 -20.04 18.00
N GLU A 186 5.87 -18.90 17.68
CA GLU A 186 5.13 -17.65 17.44
C GLU A 186 4.37 -17.69 16.10
N SER A 187 4.94 -18.35 15.08
CA SER A 187 4.26 -18.63 13.82
C SER A 187 2.94 -19.39 14.03
N PHE A 188 2.95 -20.44 14.86
CA PHE A 188 1.74 -21.20 15.20
C PHE A 188 0.77 -20.38 16.07
N ARG A 189 1.27 -19.65 17.07
CA ARG A 189 0.44 -18.79 17.93
C ARG A 189 -0.34 -17.75 17.11
N LEU A 190 0.31 -17.13 16.14
CA LEU A 190 -0.31 -16.14 15.25
C LEU A 190 -1.34 -16.75 14.30
N HIS A 191 -1.13 -18.00 13.89
CA HIS A 191 -2.12 -18.76 13.12
C HIS A 191 -3.37 -19.08 13.95
N ASP A 192 -3.20 -19.51 15.20
CA ASP A 192 -4.34 -19.81 16.07
C ASP A 192 -5.10 -18.52 16.41
N GLU A 193 -4.41 -17.41 16.67
CA GLU A 193 -5.04 -16.09 16.85
C GLU A 193 -5.83 -15.64 15.61
N MET A 194 -5.32 -15.97 14.42
CA MET A 194 -6.01 -15.67 13.16
C MET A 194 -7.32 -16.47 13.04
N LEU A 195 -7.32 -17.76 13.38
CA LEU A 195 -8.51 -18.60 13.39
C LEU A 195 -9.53 -18.18 14.45
N ASP A 196 -9.09 -17.83 15.65
CA ASP A 196 -9.95 -17.35 16.74
C ASP A 196 -10.70 -16.07 16.36
N LYS A 197 -10.13 -15.27 15.45
CA LYS A 197 -10.76 -14.07 14.87
C LYS A 197 -11.65 -14.36 13.66
N GLY A 198 -11.86 -15.62 13.31
CA GLY A 198 -12.68 -16.05 12.17
C GLY A 198 -12.04 -15.77 10.81
N LEU A 199 -10.72 -15.54 10.76
CA LEU A 199 -10.01 -15.33 9.51
C LEU A 199 -9.54 -16.68 8.97
N VAL A 200 -9.81 -16.94 7.68
CA VAL A 200 -9.39 -18.17 7.02
C VAL A 200 -7.96 -18.00 6.48
N PRO A 201 -7.00 -18.87 6.86
CA PRO A 201 -5.66 -18.92 6.29
C PRO A 201 -5.68 -19.04 4.78
N ASP A 202 -4.77 -18.33 4.10
CA ASP A 202 -4.54 -18.53 2.67
C ASP A 202 -3.66 -19.76 2.41
N ASP A 203 -3.62 -20.22 1.16
CA ASP A 203 -2.83 -21.40 0.74
C ASP A 203 -1.35 -21.28 1.17
N ILE A 204 -0.80 -20.06 1.10
CA ILE A 204 0.58 -19.77 1.52
C ILE A 204 0.77 -20.05 3.01
N THR A 205 -0.16 -19.61 3.85
CA THR A 205 -0.13 -19.83 5.29
C THR A 205 -0.23 -21.33 5.61
N CYS A 206 -1.13 -22.05 4.93
CA CYS A 206 -1.29 -23.49 5.09
C CYS A 206 -0.02 -24.27 4.70
N ASP A 207 0.57 -23.97 3.53
CA ASP A 207 1.79 -24.63 3.04
C ASP A 207 2.97 -24.45 4.00
N ILE A 208 3.11 -23.25 4.56
CA ILE A 208 4.18 -22.94 5.52
C ILE A 208 4.03 -23.74 6.80
N LEU A 209 2.81 -23.85 7.33
CA LEU A 209 2.55 -24.55 8.59
C LEU A 209 2.65 -26.07 8.44
N ILE A 210 2.24 -26.62 7.29
CA ILE A 210 2.43 -28.03 6.97
C ILE A 210 3.94 -28.36 6.94
N ASN A 211 4.73 -27.57 6.20
CA ASN A 211 6.19 -27.72 6.17
C ASN A 211 6.85 -27.52 7.55
N GLY A 212 6.29 -26.62 8.37
CA GLY A 212 6.73 -26.40 9.75
C GLY A 212 6.49 -27.58 10.68
N LYS A 213 5.32 -28.22 10.59
CA LYS A 213 5.01 -29.42 11.36
C LYS A 213 5.96 -30.58 11.05
N PHE A 214 6.32 -30.77 9.78
CA PHE A 214 7.31 -31.81 9.41
C PHE A 214 8.70 -31.55 9.99
N LYS A 215 9.17 -30.29 10.01
CA LYS A 215 10.45 -29.91 10.63
C LYS A 215 10.42 -30.02 12.16
N GLY A 216 9.30 -29.69 12.80
CA GLY A 216 9.12 -29.85 14.24
C GLY A 216 9.10 -31.32 14.69
N ILE A 217 8.52 -32.22 13.89
CA ILE A 217 8.49 -33.67 14.16
C ILE A 217 9.89 -34.28 14.04
N SER A 218 10.75 -33.78 13.15
CA SER A 218 12.16 -34.24 13.05
C SER A 218 13.07 -33.79 14.20
N ALA A 219 12.61 -32.89 15.08
CA ALA A 219 13.36 -32.35 16.22
C ALA A 219 12.94 -32.94 17.58
N LEU A 220 11.98 -33.88 17.61
CA LEU A 220 11.69 -34.63 18.83
C LEU A 220 12.82 -35.65 19.06
N PRO A 221 13.40 -35.73 20.27
CA PRO A 221 14.29 -36.84 20.58
C PRO A 221 13.49 -38.12 20.41
N ARG A 222 13.99 -39.06 19.59
CA ARG A 222 13.50 -40.43 19.62
C ARG A 222 13.69 -40.92 21.04
N THR A 223 12.61 -40.98 21.81
CA THR A 223 12.62 -41.65 23.11
C THR A 223 13.01 -43.09 22.86
N SER A 224 14.06 -43.51 23.55
CA SER A 224 14.68 -44.84 23.62
C SER A 224 13.73 -46.01 23.44
#